data_AF-A0A7C0UHV0-F1
#
_entry.id   AF-A0A7C0UHV0-F1
#
_cell.length_a   1.000
_cell.length_b   1.000
_cell.length_c   1.000
_cell.angle_alpha   90.00
_cell.angle_beta   90.00
_cell.angle_gamma   90.00
#
_symmetry.space_group_name_H-M   'P 1'
#
loop_
_entity.id
_entity.type
_entity.pdbx_description
1 polymer ?
#
loop_
_entity_poly.entity_id
_entity_poly.type
_entity_poly.pdbx_seq_one_letter_code
_entity_poly.pdbx_strand_id
1 'polypeptide(L)'
;MIKIQGIVLLKDIERNVVYSNMPYSYRICKESENVKIANHKVIEGKGFKEVVLNVLIGDVEVFHNLIIPNEGCFFDERIKIVNKLDKVLNGRNIGMGFVLKDGYSFRFTPISFRRDAITGEIVEYTFDDFFTKKGYNKIIRGERRKINWREETKAFGADGWVINNGRCGLVVAKYSQEYMEFSLIEPLAKGVICFGGCGVWKDSDPEKVLEIKPGEAFTFGQTRYIFYDGGWKEGFYFFRDFMRSKGHRIPQNYDPPIHWNELYDNPLWWIGDSAENRRKYYTREHMIEEAEKARELGCEALYLDPGWDTNMGSSIWDEERLGPQKEFSKFLVRKVWFETGITYSSC
;
A
#
# COMPACT_ATOMS: atom_id res chain seq x y z
N MET A 1 2.59 12.01 -23.73
CA MET A 1 3.78 12.80 -24.11
C MET A 1 4.09 13.76 -22.97
N ILE A 2 5.31 13.73 -22.43
CA ILE A 2 5.73 14.65 -21.36
C ILE A 2 6.45 15.83 -22.02
N LYS A 3 5.91 17.05 -21.88
CA LYS A 3 6.55 18.27 -22.38
C LYS A 3 7.32 18.91 -21.22
N ILE A 4 8.64 19.07 -21.37
CA ILE A 4 9.51 19.66 -20.34
C ILE A 4 9.83 21.09 -20.78
N GLN A 5 9.15 22.08 -20.19
CA GLN A 5 9.40 23.52 -20.41
C GLN A 5 9.77 24.21 -19.10
N GLY A 6 10.68 23.62 -18.32
CA GLY A 6 10.92 24.05 -16.93
C GLY A 6 9.76 23.72 -15.98
N ILE A 7 8.78 22.96 -16.47
CA ILE A 7 7.55 22.55 -15.81
C ILE A 7 7.29 21.10 -16.24
N VAL A 8 6.93 20.23 -15.30
CA VAL A 8 6.49 18.86 -15.58
C VAL A 8 4.96 18.83 -15.43
N LEU A 9 4.26 18.42 -16.48
CA LEU A 9 2.80 18.33 -16.56
C LEU A 9 2.38 16.94 -17.06
N LEU A 10 1.17 16.51 -16.71
CA LEU A 10 0.62 15.21 -17.10
C LEU A 10 -0.59 15.36 -18.02
N LYS A 11 -0.42 14.95 -19.27
CA LYS A 11 -1.48 14.92 -20.28
C LYS A 11 -1.45 13.62 -21.08
N ASP A 12 -2.62 12.99 -21.18
CA ASP A 12 -2.90 11.98 -22.19
C ASP A 12 -3.32 12.69 -23.49
N ILE A 13 -2.46 12.63 -24.50
CA ILE A 13 -2.69 13.28 -25.79
C ILE A 13 -3.70 12.49 -26.62
N GLU A 14 -3.61 11.17 -26.61
CA GLU A 14 -4.47 10.28 -27.40
C GLU A 14 -5.93 10.46 -26.99
N ARG A 15 -6.19 10.51 -25.68
CA ARG A 15 -7.55 10.67 -25.14
C ARG A 15 -7.95 12.12 -24.94
N ASN A 16 -7.02 13.06 -25.16
CA ASN A 16 -7.14 14.49 -24.89
C ASN A 16 -7.58 14.80 -23.45
N VAL A 17 -6.92 14.19 -22.47
CA VAL A 17 -7.21 14.36 -21.04
C VAL A 17 -6.02 14.99 -20.33
N VAL A 18 -6.27 16.05 -19.55
CA VAL A 18 -5.27 16.70 -18.69
C VAL A 18 -5.46 16.16 -17.28
N TYR A 19 -4.45 15.47 -16.75
CA TYR A 19 -4.45 14.98 -15.38
C TYR A 19 -3.73 15.94 -14.43
N SER A 20 -2.85 16.80 -14.95
CA SER A 20 -2.19 17.85 -14.19
C SER A 20 -2.00 19.09 -15.05
N ASN A 21 -2.49 20.22 -14.53
CA ASN A 21 -2.52 21.53 -15.20
C ASN A 21 -1.67 22.60 -14.50
N MET A 22 -0.93 22.22 -13.46
CA MET A 22 0.00 23.08 -12.72
C MET A 22 1.37 22.41 -12.63
N PRO A 23 2.45 23.18 -12.42
CA PRO A 23 3.77 22.62 -12.24
C PRO A 23 3.81 21.55 -11.15
N TYR A 24 4.54 20.47 -11.43
CA TYR A 24 4.87 19.44 -10.45
C TYR A 24 5.39 20.05 -9.15
N SER A 25 4.84 19.59 -8.02
CA SER A 25 5.18 20.09 -6.70
C SER A 25 6.41 19.38 -6.18
N TYR A 26 7.40 20.14 -5.72
CA TYR A 26 8.53 19.62 -4.96
C TYR A 26 8.53 20.26 -3.58
N ARG A 27 8.06 19.53 -2.56
CA ARG A 27 8.03 20.02 -1.18
C ARG A 27 8.91 19.14 -0.30
N ILE A 28 9.82 19.76 0.42
CA ILE A 28 10.70 19.09 1.41
C ILE A 28 10.46 19.66 2.82
N CYS A 29 10.11 20.94 2.92
CA CYS A 29 9.71 21.60 4.15
C CYS A 29 8.50 22.53 3.92
N LYS A 30 7.93 23.07 5.01
CA LYS A 30 6.76 23.98 4.95
C LYS A 30 6.96 25.18 4.03
N GLU A 31 8.20 25.60 3.81
CA GLU A 31 8.61 26.78 3.04
C GLU A 31 9.60 26.34 1.96
N SER A 32 9.17 25.44 1.06
CA SER A 32 10.00 25.03 -0.08
C SER A 32 10.06 26.17 -1.12
N GLU A 33 10.75 27.24 -0.75
CA GLU A 33 11.10 28.35 -1.64
C GLU A 33 12.34 27.96 -2.47
N ASN A 34 12.53 28.61 -3.62
CA ASN A 34 13.72 28.43 -4.47
C ASN A 34 13.87 27.04 -5.15
N VAL A 35 12.76 26.38 -5.49
CA VAL A 35 12.78 25.19 -6.33
C VAL A 35 13.32 25.55 -7.72
N LYS A 36 14.44 24.94 -8.13
CA LYS A 36 15.06 25.16 -9.44
C LYS A 36 15.42 23.83 -10.08
N ILE A 37 14.96 23.61 -11.31
CA ILE A 37 15.50 22.54 -12.15
C ILE A 37 16.89 22.97 -12.61
N ALA A 38 17.95 22.42 -11.99
CA ALA A 38 19.33 22.78 -12.29
C ALA A 38 19.76 22.25 -13.66
N ASN A 39 19.36 21.03 -14.00
CA ASN A 39 19.55 20.44 -15.31
C ASN A 39 18.54 19.33 -15.56
N HIS A 40 18.44 18.92 -16.82
CA HIS A 40 17.73 17.72 -17.21
C HIS A 40 18.56 16.94 -18.24
N LYS A 41 18.36 15.64 -18.27
CA LYS A 41 18.92 14.73 -19.27
C LYS A 41 17.82 13.86 -19.82
N VAL A 42 17.91 13.57 -21.10
CA VAL A 42 17.06 12.61 -21.79
C VAL A 42 17.97 11.51 -22.31
N ILE A 43 17.70 10.28 -21.90
CA ILE A 43 18.47 9.10 -22.27
C ILE A 43 17.54 8.21 -23.10
N GLU A 44 17.97 7.85 -24.29
CA GLU A 44 17.26 6.89 -25.13
C GLU A 44 17.91 5.52 -24.98
N GLY A 45 17.14 4.58 -24.41
CA GLY A 45 17.55 3.20 -24.21
C GLY A 45 16.88 2.26 -25.22
N LYS A 46 17.31 1.01 -25.23
CA LYS A 46 16.64 -0.02 -26.02
C LYS A 46 15.27 -0.32 -25.41
N GLY A 47 14.21 0.15 -26.07
CA GLY A 47 12.81 -0.10 -25.64
C GLY A 47 12.26 0.89 -24.62
N PHE A 48 12.99 1.95 -24.27
CA PHE A 48 12.49 2.99 -23.38
C PHE A 48 13.19 4.34 -23.60
N LYS A 49 12.56 5.38 -23.06
CA LYS A 49 13.09 6.73 -22.90
C LYS A 49 13.10 7.08 -21.42
N GLU A 50 14.22 7.57 -20.93
CA GLU A 50 14.40 7.99 -19.55
C GLU A 50 14.64 9.51 -19.51
N VAL A 51 13.96 10.18 -18.58
CA VAL A 51 14.09 11.62 -18.33
C VAL A 51 14.53 11.79 -16.89
N VAL A 52 15.73 12.32 -16.70
CA VAL A 52 16.28 12.61 -15.37
C VAL A 52 16.32 14.12 -15.17
N LEU A 53 15.63 14.60 -14.14
CA LEU A 53 15.66 15.98 -13.70
C LEU A 53 16.50 16.06 -12.42
N ASN A 54 17.48 16.95 -12.38
CA ASN A 54 18.12 17.36 -11.13
C ASN A 54 17.47 18.67 -10.67
N VAL A 55 16.78 18.61 -9.53
CA VAL A 55 16.06 19.71 -8.92
C VAL A 55 16.73 20.10 -7.62
N LEU A 56 17.04 21.38 -7.47
CA LEU A 56 17.60 21.97 -6.27
C LEU A 56 16.50 22.66 -5.47
N ILE A 57 16.50 22.43 -4.15
CA ILE A 57 15.59 23.07 -3.19
C ILE A 57 16.47 23.56 -2.04
N GLY A 58 16.98 24.78 -2.16
CA GLY A 58 18.15 25.20 -1.39
C GLY A 58 19.34 24.27 -1.66
N ASP A 59 19.97 23.77 -0.60
CA ASP A 59 21.06 22.78 -0.68
C ASP A 59 20.58 21.33 -0.61
N VAL A 60 19.30 21.07 -0.89
CA VAL A 60 18.81 19.69 -1.05
C VAL A 60 18.70 19.37 -2.54
N GLU A 61 19.35 18.29 -2.97
CA GLU A 61 19.24 17.80 -4.34
C GLU A 61 18.14 16.74 -4.44
N VAL A 62 17.31 16.85 -5.46
CA VAL A 62 16.27 15.89 -5.80
C VAL A 62 16.49 15.38 -7.21
N PHE A 63 16.70 14.08 -7.35
CA PHE A 63 16.73 13.40 -8.63
C PHE A 63 15.35 12.84 -8.92
N HIS A 64 14.66 13.46 -9.87
CA HIS A 64 13.36 13.01 -10.36
C HIS A 64 13.57 12.30 -11.69
N ASN A 65 13.39 10.98 -11.67
CA ASN A 65 13.58 10.11 -12.81
C ASN A 65 12.24 9.59 -13.35
N LEU A 66 11.98 9.78 -14.64
CA LEU A 66 10.81 9.27 -15.35
C LEU A 66 11.25 8.26 -16.42
N ILE A 67 10.74 7.03 -16.35
CA ILE A 67 11.06 5.96 -17.29
C ILE A 67 9.80 5.65 -18.11
N ILE A 68 9.88 5.89 -19.41
CA ILE A 68 8.78 5.77 -20.37
C ILE A 68 9.13 4.67 -21.36
N PRO A 69 8.57 3.47 -21.27
CA PRO A 69 8.81 2.44 -22.26
C PRO A 69 8.27 2.84 -23.64
N ASN A 70 8.83 2.24 -24.70
CA ASN A 70 8.38 2.46 -26.07
C ASN A 70 7.02 1.81 -26.34
N GLU A 71 6.67 0.79 -25.55
CA GLU A 71 5.42 0.03 -25.66
C GLU A 71 4.61 0.11 -24.37
N GLY A 72 3.29 0.10 -24.51
CA GLY A 72 2.34 0.21 -23.40
C GLY A 72 1.94 1.65 -23.09
N CYS A 73 0.85 1.79 -22.33
CA CYS A 73 0.26 3.07 -21.97
C CYS A 73 0.64 3.45 -20.53
N PHE A 74 1.93 3.43 -20.18
CA PHE A 74 2.37 3.76 -18.82
C PHE A 74 3.76 4.41 -18.78
N PHE A 75 4.10 4.98 -17.63
CA PHE A 75 5.47 5.34 -17.27
C PHE A 75 5.70 5.16 -15.78
N ASP A 76 6.97 5.11 -15.40
CA ASP A 76 7.42 5.08 -14.01
C ASP A 76 8.04 6.38 -13.59
N GLU A 77 7.94 6.63 -12.30
CA GLU A 77 8.63 7.70 -11.61
C GLU A 77 9.41 7.13 -10.42
N ARG A 78 10.62 7.62 -10.23
CA ARG A 78 11.44 7.41 -9.03
C ARG A 78 12.03 8.72 -8.58
N ILE A 79 11.98 8.94 -7.26
CA ILE A 79 12.46 10.16 -6.64
C ILE A 79 13.51 9.80 -5.61
N LYS A 80 14.68 10.42 -5.73
CA LYS A 80 15.76 10.32 -4.76
C LYS A 80 16.08 11.71 -4.21
N ILE A 81 16.19 11.81 -2.90
CA ILE A 81 16.57 13.02 -2.18
C ILE A 81 17.98 12.83 -1.64
N VAL A 82 18.83 13.84 -1.78
CA VAL A 82 20.19 13.87 -1.22
C VAL A 82 20.32 15.12 -0.36
N ASN A 83 20.62 14.93 0.92
CA ASN A 83 20.82 16.03 1.84
C ASN A 83 22.26 16.58 1.71
N LYS A 84 22.45 17.76 1.11
CA LYS A 84 23.76 18.44 1.08
C LYS A 84 23.93 19.49 2.18
N LEU A 85 22.95 19.62 3.08
CA LEU A 85 23.08 20.47 4.26
C LEU A 85 24.12 19.87 5.21
N ASP A 86 24.66 20.71 6.10
CA ASP A 86 25.51 20.34 7.23
C ASP A 86 24.70 19.83 8.44
N LYS A 87 23.37 19.82 8.35
CA LYS A 87 22.42 19.37 9.38
C LYS A 87 21.48 18.28 8.88
N VAL A 88 20.84 17.58 9.82
CA VAL A 88 19.81 16.58 9.52
C VAL A 88 18.62 17.26 8.82
N LEU A 89 18.19 16.67 7.71
CA LEU A 89 16.97 17.07 7.00
C LEU A 89 15.76 16.35 7.62
N ASN A 90 14.82 17.13 8.14
CA ASN A 90 13.55 16.61 8.67
C ASN A 90 12.58 16.34 7.52
N GLY A 91 12.30 15.07 7.26
CA GLY A 91 11.48 14.65 6.13
C GLY A 91 9.97 14.64 6.36
N ARG A 92 9.48 14.98 7.55
CA ARG A 92 8.04 14.91 7.90
C ARG A 92 7.12 15.66 6.94
N ASN A 93 7.61 16.70 6.27
CA ASN A 93 6.82 17.52 5.35
C ASN A 93 7.11 17.22 3.86
N ILE A 94 7.92 16.19 3.58
CA ILE A 94 8.23 15.80 2.20
C ILE A 94 6.94 15.36 1.51
N GLY A 95 6.66 15.97 0.37
CA GLY A 95 5.55 15.62 -0.50
C GLY A 95 5.83 16.15 -1.91
N MET A 96 5.77 15.28 -2.89
CA MET A 96 6.09 15.60 -4.28
C MET A 96 5.08 14.90 -5.17
N GLY A 97 4.65 15.55 -6.24
CA GLY A 97 3.65 14.96 -7.12
C GLY A 97 3.15 15.91 -8.20
N PHE A 98 2.34 15.36 -9.09
CA PHE A 98 1.61 16.11 -10.09
C PHE A 98 0.52 16.95 -9.44
N VAL A 99 0.30 18.17 -9.96
CA VAL A 99 -0.62 19.13 -9.37
C VAL A 99 -1.82 19.35 -10.28
N LEU A 100 -3.02 19.20 -9.72
CA LEU A 100 -4.28 19.46 -10.39
C LEU A 100 -5.03 20.57 -9.67
N LYS A 101 -5.31 21.64 -10.40
CA LYS A 101 -6.25 22.67 -10.03
C LYS A 101 -7.64 22.34 -10.56
N ASP A 102 -8.66 22.75 -9.81
CA ASP A 102 -10.09 22.62 -10.09
C ASP A 102 -10.50 22.91 -11.54
N GLY A 103 -11.70 22.44 -11.90
CA GLY A 103 -12.24 22.54 -13.27
C GLY A 103 -12.34 21.22 -14.03
N TYR A 104 -12.13 20.09 -13.36
CA TYR A 104 -12.22 18.75 -13.96
C TYR A 104 -13.19 17.86 -13.19
N SER A 105 -13.99 17.08 -13.93
CA SER A 105 -14.98 16.16 -13.38
C SER A 105 -14.41 14.74 -13.22
N PHE A 106 -13.33 14.60 -12.46
CA PHE A 106 -12.77 13.29 -12.13
C PHE A 106 -13.44 12.66 -10.91
N ARG A 107 -13.49 11.32 -10.92
CA ARG A 107 -13.72 10.48 -9.76
C ARG A 107 -12.38 9.86 -9.33
N PHE A 108 -12.15 9.88 -8.02
CA PHE A 108 -10.95 9.35 -7.39
C PHE A 108 -11.35 8.16 -6.52
N THR A 109 -10.92 6.97 -6.90
CA THR A 109 -11.20 5.73 -6.15
C THR A 109 -9.90 5.20 -5.59
N PRO A 110 -9.77 5.03 -4.26
CA PRO A 110 -8.60 4.41 -3.66
C PRO A 110 -8.58 2.92 -3.99
N ILE A 111 -7.39 2.42 -4.25
CA ILE A 111 -7.04 1.00 -4.31
C ILE A 111 -6.47 0.66 -2.93
N SER A 112 -7.03 -0.28 -2.18
CA SER A 112 -7.38 -1.65 -2.61
C SER A 112 -8.87 -2.03 -2.52
N PHE A 113 -9.73 -1.23 -1.87
CA PHE A 113 -11.17 -1.49 -1.75
C PHE A 113 -12.02 -0.25 -2.07
N ARG A 114 -12.93 -0.35 -3.05
CA ARG A 114 -13.92 0.69 -3.38
C ARG A 114 -15.04 0.80 -2.34
N ARG A 115 -15.17 -0.18 -1.45
CA ARG A 115 -16.18 -0.21 -0.38
C ARG A 115 -15.46 -0.23 0.96
N ASP A 116 -15.81 0.67 1.87
CA ASP A 116 -15.26 0.64 3.22
C ASP A 116 -15.73 -0.65 3.92
N ALA A 117 -14.77 -1.43 4.43
CA ALA A 117 -15.06 -2.73 5.03
C ALA A 117 -15.88 -2.66 6.34
N ILE A 118 -16.00 -1.47 6.95
CA ILE A 118 -16.72 -1.28 8.22
C ILE A 118 -18.10 -0.68 7.94
N THR A 119 -18.15 0.44 7.23
CA THR A 119 -19.42 1.15 6.98
C THR A 119 -20.19 0.57 5.80
N GLY A 120 -19.51 -0.18 4.93
CA GLY A 120 -20.08 -0.66 3.68
C GLY A 120 -20.28 0.45 2.65
N GLU A 121 -19.89 1.69 2.93
CA GLU A 121 -20.06 2.83 2.03
C GLU A 121 -19.12 2.74 0.83
N ILE A 122 -19.54 3.29 -0.30
CA ILE A 122 -18.66 3.44 -1.46
C ILE A 122 -17.66 4.56 -1.18
N VAL A 123 -16.37 4.21 -1.20
CA VAL A 123 -15.26 5.13 -1.07
C VAL A 123 -14.84 5.58 -2.46
N GLU A 124 -15.45 6.67 -2.91
CA GLU A 124 -15.14 7.35 -4.15
C GLU A 124 -15.28 8.85 -3.90
N TYR A 125 -14.27 9.60 -4.33
CA TYR A 125 -14.18 11.03 -4.04
C TYR A 125 -14.40 11.85 -5.30
N THR A 126 -15.10 12.97 -5.15
CA THR A 126 -15.00 14.10 -6.09
C THR A 126 -13.72 14.90 -5.83
N PHE A 127 -13.43 15.87 -6.68
CA PHE A 127 -12.39 16.86 -6.40
C PHE A 127 -12.67 17.65 -5.11
N ASP A 128 -13.91 18.09 -4.89
CA ASP A 128 -14.32 18.89 -3.73
C ASP A 128 -14.25 18.11 -2.41
N ASP A 129 -14.38 16.79 -2.48
CA ASP A 129 -14.27 15.93 -1.31
C ASP A 129 -12.89 16.04 -0.63
N PHE A 130 -11.81 16.31 -1.36
CA PHE A 130 -10.48 16.49 -0.76
C PHE A 130 -10.34 17.74 0.10
N PHE A 131 -11.28 18.69 0.01
CA PHE A 131 -11.29 19.92 0.80
C PHE A 131 -12.37 19.94 1.88
N THR A 132 -13.39 19.09 1.72
CA THR A 132 -14.53 18.99 2.64
C THR A 132 -14.44 17.79 3.56
N LYS A 133 -13.74 16.74 3.15
CA LYS A 133 -13.42 15.55 3.93
C LYS A 133 -11.95 15.56 4.32
N LYS A 134 -11.59 14.76 5.31
CA LYS A 134 -10.20 14.53 5.70
C LYS A 134 -9.77 13.12 5.28
N GLY A 135 -8.49 13.00 4.94
CA GLY A 135 -7.85 11.70 4.89
C GLY A 135 -7.86 11.08 6.28
N TYR A 136 -7.72 9.77 6.36
CA TYR A 136 -7.55 9.09 7.63
C TYR A 136 -6.75 7.82 7.43
N ASN A 137 -6.02 7.42 8.46
CA ASN A 137 -5.51 6.06 8.61
C ASN A 137 -6.45 5.30 9.57
N LYS A 138 -6.42 3.96 9.54
CA LYS A 138 -7.09 3.16 10.56
C LYS A 138 -6.07 2.75 11.62
N ILE A 139 -6.35 3.03 12.88
CA ILE A 139 -5.48 2.64 14.01
C ILE A 139 -6.22 1.66 14.89
N ILE A 140 -5.55 0.56 15.23
CA ILE A 140 -5.97 -0.36 16.28
C ILE A 140 -5.15 0.00 17.53
N ARG A 141 -5.78 0.65 18.52
CA ARG A 141 -5.21 0.72 19.88
C ARG A 141 -6.07 -0.14 20.80
N GLY A 142 -5.45 -1.09 21.51
CA GLY A 142 -6.10 -1.80 22.64
C GLY A 142 -6.34 -0.82 23.81
N GLU A 143 -7.17 -1.10 24.82
CA GLU A 143 -7.97 -2.27 25.17
C GLU A 143 -9.45 -2.07 24.79
N ARG A 144 -10.14 -3.20 24.52
CA ARG A 144 -11.60 -3.37 24.42
C ARG A 144 -12.45 -2.08 24.34
N ARG A 145 -12.93 -1.81 23.12
CA ARG A 145 -14.21 -1.12 22.84
C ARG A 145 -14.32 0.41 23.06
N LYS A 146 -13.23 1.15 23.26
CA LYS A 146 -13.24 2.63 23.09
C LYS A 146 -12.51 3.03 21.83
N ILE A 147 -13.30 2.96 20.77
CA ILE A 147 -12.92 3.01 19.37
C ILE A 147 -12.82 4.48 18.93
N ASN A 148 -11.61 4.95 18.64
CA ASN A 148 -11.39 5.92 17.57
C ASN A 148 -10.60 5.19 16.49
N TRP A 149 -11.30 4.51 15.59
CA TRP A 149 -10.72 3.71 14.50
C TRP A 149 -10.03 4.56 13.42
N ARG A 150 -9.95 5.88 13.60
CA ARG A 150 -9.46 6.80 12.57
C ARG A 150 -8.65 7.89 13.22
N GLU A 151 -7.40 8.03 12.81
CA GLU A 151 -6.65 9.28 13.00
C GLU A 151 -6.68 10.04 11.69
N GLU A 152 -7.12 11.29 11.76
CA GLU A 152 -7.24 12.15 10.61
C GLU A 152 -5.85 12.51 10.09
N THR A 153 -5.68 12.42 8.78
CA THR A 153 -4.44 12.76 8.09
C THR A 153 -4.70 13.88 7.10
N LYS A 154 -3.69 14.72 6.88
CA LYS A 154 -3.78 15.79 5.87
C LYS A 154 -3.93 15.21 4.45
N ALA A 155 -3.15 14.18 4.13
CA ALA A 155 -3.21 13.48 2.86
C ALA A 155 -4.14 12.26 2.94
N PHE A 156 -4.70 11.88 1.79
CA PHE A 156 -5.43 10.65 1.60
C PHE A 156 -4.45 9.60 1.06
N GLY A 157 -4.28 8.49 1.78
CA GLY A 157 -3.36 7.42 1.41
C GLY A 157 -4.07 6.16 0.93
N ALA A 158 -3.49 5.51 -0.08
CA ALA A 158 -3.95 4.26 -0.67
C ALA A 158 -2.75 3.50 -1.29
N ASP A 159 -2.90 2.21 -1.63
CA ASP A 159 -1.88 1.48 -2.40
C ASP A 159 -1.77 2.04 -3.82
N GLY A 160 -2.88 2.56 -4.32
CA GLY A 160 -2.94 3.31 -5.56
C GLY A 160 -4.24 4.09 -5.68
N TRP A 161 -4.33 4.92 -6.71
CA TRP A 161 -5.53 5.69 -7.03
C TRP A 161 -5.98 5.44 -8.46
N VAL A 162 -7.28 5.25 -8.64
CA VAL A 162 -7.94 5.34 -9.94
C VAL A 162 -8.52 6.74 -10.09
N ILE A 163 -7.99 7.51 -11.04
CA ILE A 163 -8.48 8.85 -11.39
C ILE A 163 -9.14 8.73 -12.77
N ASN A 164 -10.46 8.86 -12.85
CA ASN A 164 -11.20 8.58 -14.10
C ASN A 164 -12.36 9.55 -14.33
N ASN A 165 -12.79 9.67 -15.60
CA ASN A 165 -13.94 10.48 -16.01
C ASN A 165 -15.10 9.62 -16.56
N GLY A 166 -15.08 8.31 -16.31
CA GLY A 166 -16.04 7.33 -16.83
C GLY A 166 -15.77 6.82 -18.25
N ARG A 167 -15.00 7.54 -19.09
CA ARG A 167 -14.59 7.08 -20.43
C ARG A 167 -13.18 6.51 -20.42
N CYS A 168 -12.30 7.12 -19.64
CA CYS A 168 -10.91 6.72 -19.49
C CYS A 168 -10.39 7.16 -18.12
N GLY A 169 -9.19 6.69 -17.79
CA GLY A 169 -8.55 7.07 -16.53
C GLY A 169 -7.06 6.85 -16.47
N LEU A 170 -6.56 7.11 -15.27
CA LEU A 170 -5.19 6.99 -14.85
C LEU A 170 -5.15 6.17 -13.56
N VAL A 171 -4.35 5.11 -13.54
CA VAL A 171 -3.93 4.44 -12.30
C VAL A 171 -2.64 5.09 -11.83
N VAL A 172 -2.58 5.45 -10.55
CA VAL A 172 -1.36 5.93 -9.88
C VAL A 172 -1.02 4.97 -8.74
N ALA A 173 -0.13 4.02 -9.02
CA ALA A 173 0.21 2.91 -8.11
C ALA A 173 1.56 3.16 -7.42
N LYS A 174 1.61 2.95 -6.10
CA LYS A 174 2.86 3.01 -5.34
C LYS A 174 3.41 1.60 -5.12
N TYR A 175 4.70 1.42 -5.33
CA TYR A 175 5.37 0.14 -5.18
C TYR A 175 6.74 0.27 -4.51
N SER A 176 6.86 -0.24 -3.30
CA SER A 176 8.11 -0.31 -2.54
C SER A 176 8.24 -1.68 -1.88
N GLN A 177 9.43 -2.28 -1.95
CA GLN A 177 9.76 -3.51 -1.22
C GLN A 177 10.62 -3.23 0.03
N GLU A 178 11.15 -2.01 0.16
CA GLU A 178 12.09 -1.65 1.22
C GLU A 178 11.40 -0.93 2.37
N TYR A 179 10.43 -0.06 2.07
CA TYR A 179 9.77 0.77 3.06
C TYR A 179 8.25 0.80 2.85
N MET A 180 7.51 1.03 3.93
CA MET A 180 6.07 1.23 3.85
C MET A 180 5.79 2.60 3.23
N GLU A 181 5.26 2.59 2.00
CA GLU A 181 4.99 3.79 1.22
C GLU A 181 3.61 3.70 0.59
N PHE A 182 2.94 4.84 0.44
CA PHE A 182 1.58 4.92 -0.08
C PHE A 182 1.47 5.91 -1.24
N SER A 183 0.49 5.69 -2.10
CA SER A 183 0.09 6.66 -3.13
C SER A 183 -0.79 7.70 -2.47
N LEU A 184 -0.37 8.97 -2.52
CA LEU A 184 -1.00 10.06 -1.79
C LEU A 184 -1.77 10.99 -2.71
N ILE A 185 -2.90 11.50 -2.21
CA ILE A 185 -3.53 12.71 -2.70
C ILE A 185 -3.60 13.70 -1.54
N GLU A 186 -3.08 14.91 -1.74
CA GLU A 186 -3.04 15.93 -0.68
C GLU A 186 -3.58 17.28 -1.18
N PRO A 187 -4.51 17.92 -0.46
CA PRO A 187 -4.88 19.30 -0.72
C PRO A 187 -3.72 20.24 -0.38
N LEU A 188 -3.26 21.02 -1.37
CA LEU A 188 -2.19 21.99 -1.21
C LEU A 188 -2.72 23.38 -0.83
N ALA A 189 -3.81 23.79 -1.47
CA ALA A 189 -4.51 25.04 -1.27
C ALA A 189 -5.96 24.87 -1.75
N LYS A 190 -6.85 25.83 -1.47
CA LYS A 190 -8.23 25.77 -1.95
C LYS A 190 -8.26 25.53 -3.47
N GLY A 191 -8.92 24.46 -3.90
CA GLY A 191 -9.06 24.11 -5.30
C GLY A 191 -7.80 23.51 -5.95
N VAL A 192 -6.77 23.12 -5.18
CA VAL A 192 -5.51 22.57 -5.68
C VAL A 192 -5.11 21.31 -4.91
N ILE A 193 -4.96 20.19 -5.60
CA ILE A 193 -4.47 18.93 -5.05
C ILE A 193 -3.12 18.53 -5.67
N CYS A 194 -2.32 17.80 -4.90
CA CYS A 194 -1.14 17.08 -5.34
C CYS A 194 -1.43 15.58 -5.36
N PHE A 195 -0.97 14.84 -6.36
CA PHE A 195 -1.11 13.38 -6.42
C PHE A 195 0.11 12.71 -7.06
N GLY A 196 0.30 11.43 -6.75
CA GLY A 196 1.44 10.65 -7.25
C GLY A 196 2.73 10.99 -6.52
N GLY A 197 3.87 10.81 -7.19
CA GLY A 197 5.19 11.11 -6.65
C GLY A 197 5.51 10.32 -5.39
N CYS A 198 5.87 11.05 -4.35
CA CYS A 198 6.27 10.48 -3.06
C CYS A 198 5.91 11.43 -1.92
N GLY A 199 5.78 10.91 -0.71
CA GLY A 199 5.61 11.73 0.47
C GLY A 199 5.57 10.91 1.75
N VAL A 200 5.53 11.61 2.88
CA VAL A 200 5.31 11.01 4.19
C VAL A 200 3.81 10.97 4.51
N TRP A 201 3.32 9.83 4.97
CA TRP A 201 1.94 9.66 5.45
C TRP A 201 1.91 9.29 6.93
N LYS A 202 0.82 9.65 7.62
CA LYS A 202 0.60 9.39 9.06
C LYS A 202 1.71 9.93 9.97
N ASP A 203 2.43 10.96 9.51
CA ASP A 203 3.60 11.54 10.17
C ASP A 203 4.78 10.56 10.42
N SER A 204 4.73 9.35 9.85
CA SER A 204 5.72 8.30 10.08
C SER A 204 6.20 7.55 8.83
N ASP A 205 5.36 7.33 7.82
CA ASP A 205 5.66 6.35 6.76
C ASP A 205 6.12 7.05 5.46
N PRO A 206 7.30 6.73 4.88
CA PRO A 206 8.28 5.74 5.35
C PRO A 206 9.19 6.27 6.47
N GLU A 207 9.41 5.49 7.52
CA GLU A 207 10.13 5.94 8.74
C GLU A 207 11.54 6.45 8.46
N LYS A 208 12.24 5.80 7.52
CA LYS A 208 13.62 6.13 7.19
C LYS A 208 13.80 7.52 6.57
N VAL A 209 12.75 8.09 5.96
CA VAL A 209 12.85 9.43 5.35
C VAL A 209 12.66 10.56 6.36
N LEU A 210 12.17 10.26 7.58
CA LEU A 210 11.90 11.28 8.59
C LEU A 210 13.17 12.04 9.01
N GLU A 211 14.32 11.39 8.92
CA GLU A 211 15.63 11.97 9.22
C GLU A 211 16.68 11.50 8.20
N ILE A 212 17.07 12.41 7.30
CA ILE A 212 18.16 12.17 6.35
C ILE A 212 19.39 12.94 6.83
N LYS A 213 20.47 12.25 7.23
CA LYS A 213 21.67 12.92 7.78
C LYS A 213 22.45 13.69 6.69
N PRO A 214 23.34 14.62 7.08
CA PRO A 214 24.24 15.27 6.13
C PRO A 214 24.96 14.27 5.22
N GLY A 215 24.90 14.49 3.91
CA GLY A 215 25.50 13.62 2.90
C GLY A 215 24.74 12.33 2.58
N GLU A 216 23.73 11.96 3.38
CA GLU A 216 22.90 10.79 3.11
C GLU A 216 21.86 11.05 2.01
N ALA A 217 21.32 9.96 1.49
CA ALA A 217 20.28 9.97 0.50
C ALA A 217 19.17 8.98 0.84
N PHE A 218 17.95 9.30 0.43
CA PHE A 218 16.80 8.41 0.50
C PHE A 218 16.19 8.27 -0.90
N THR A 219 15.90 7.04 -1.32
CA THR A 219 15.22 6.75 -2.59
C THR A 219 13.86 6.16 -2.29
N PHE A 220 12.81 6.83 -2.75
CA PHE A 220 11.45 6.31 -2.63
C PHE A 220 11.23 5.16 -3.61
N GLY A 221 10.30 4.28 -3.25
CA GLY A 221 9.77 3.25 -4.14
C GLY A 221 9.18 3.83 -5.42
N GLN A 222 9.00 2.96 -6.41
CA GLN A 222 8.46 3.29 -7.73
C GLN A 222 7.01 3.78 -7.63
N THR A 223 6.70 4.86 -8.34
CA THR A 223 5.32 5.27 -8.63
C THR A 223 5.03 4.99 -10.11
N ARG A 224 4.02 4.16 -10.39
CA ARG A 224 3.59 3.81 -11.75
C ARG A 224 2.32 4.56 -12.13
N TYR A 225 2.32 5.13 -13.32
CA TYR A 225 1.21 5.83 -13.95
C TYR A 225 0.73 5.04 -15.17
N ILE A 226 -0.50 4.53 -15.16
CA ILE A 226 -1.07 3.71 -16.25
C ILE A 226 -2.30 4.40 -16.82
N PHE A 227 -2.27 4.77 -18.09
CA PHE A 227 -3.41 5.30 -18.83
C PHE A 227 -4.24 4.17 -19.41
N TYR A 228 -5.55 4.30 -19.36
CA TYR A 228 -6.46 3.25 -19.84
C TYR A 228 -7.82 3.80 -20.28
N ASP A 229 -8.54 2.99 -21.07
CA ASP A 229 -9.94 3.19 -21.44
C ASP A 229 -10.88 2.46 -20.48
N GLY A 230 -12.02 3.07 -20.19
CA GLY A 230 -13.02 2.57 -19.24
C GLY A 230 -13.12 3.41 -17.97
N GLY A 231 -13.79 2.85 -16.97
CA GLY A 231 -14.04 3.46 -15.68
C GLY A 231 -13.20 2.84 -14.57
N TRP A 232 -13.72 2.93 -13.35
CA TRP A 232 -12.99 2.46 -12.17
C TRP A 232 -12.64 0.96 -12.21
N LYS A 233 -13.48 0.11 -12.81
CA LYS A 233 -13.24 -1.35 -12.85
C LYS A 233 -11.98 -1.70 -13.62
N GLU A 234 -11.82 -1.11 -14.79
CA GLU A 234 -10.67 -1.29 -15.66
C GLU A 234 -9.40 -0.84 -14.93
N GLY A 235 -9.45 0.30 -14.23
CA GLY A 235 -8.34 0.77 -13.39
C GLY A 235 -7.88 -0.24 -12.33
N PHE A 236 -8.82 -0.94 -11.66
CA PHE A 236 -8.47 -2.01 -10.71
C PHE A 236 -7.79 -3.20 -11.40
N TYR A 237 -8.21 -3.56 -12.62
CA TYR A 237 -7.55 -4.63 -13.38
C TYR A 237 -6.15 -4.24 -13.83
N PHE A 238 -5.92 -3.00 -14.29
CA PHE A 238 -4.59 -2.51 -14.61
C PHE A 238 -3.66 -2.48 -13.39
N PHE A 239 -4.17 -2.10 -12.22
CA PHE A 239 -3.39 -2.20 -10.98
C PHE A 239 -3.03 -3.65 -10.65
N ARG A 240 -4.00 -4.58 -10.72
CA ARG A 240 -3.76 -6.01 -10.48
C ARG A 240 -2.71 -6.55 -11.43
N ASP A 241 -2.78 -6.22 -12.71
CA ASP A 241 -1.83 -6.71 -13.70
C ASP A 241 -0.43 -6.11 -13.50
N PHE A 242 -0.35 -4.86 -13.04
CA PHE A 242 0.91 -4.29 -12.55
C PHE A 242 1.47 -5.09 -11.37
N MET A 243 0.67 -5.36 -10.33
CA MET A 243 1.14 -6.15 -9.18
C MET A 243 1.57 -7.57 -9.60
N ARG A 244 0.84 -8.22 -10.51
CA ARG A 244 1.23 -9.51 -11.10
C ARG A 244 2.57 -9.43 -11.84
N SER A 245 2.81 -8.35 -12.58
CA SER A 245 4.10 -8.12 -13.27
C SER A 245 5.27 -7.98 -12.30
N LYS A 246 5.00 -7.59 -11.04
CA LYS A 246 5.98 -7.54 -9.95
C LYS A 246 6.12 -8.85 -9.18
N GLY A 247 5.41 -9.90 -9.60
CA GLY A 247 5.47 -11.22 -8.95
C GLY A 247 4.38 -11.46 -7.91
N HIS A 248 3.46 -10.51 -7.66
CA HIS A 248 2.29 -10.74 -6.81
C HIS A 248 1.24 -11.55 -7.58
N ARG A 249 1.52 -12.84 -7.69
CA ARG A 249 0.69 -13.80 -8.43
C ARG A 249 0.54 -15.08 -7.62
N ILE A 250 -0.53 -15.77 -7.93
CA ILE A 250 -0.76 -17.13 -7.47
C ILE A 250 -0.04 -18.08 -8.44
N PRO A 251 0.57 -19.20 -7.97
CA PRO A 251 1.09 -20.24 -8.85
C PRO A 251 0.02 -20.74 -9.84
N GLN A 252 0.41 -21.09 -11.07
CA GLN A 252 -0.53 -21.42 -12.15
C GLN A 252 -1.46 -22.60 -11.81
N ASN A 253 -0.98 -23.56 -11.02
CA ASN A 253 -1.71 -24.75 -10.61
C ASN A 253 -2.04 -24.73 -9.11
N TYR A 254 -2.14 -23.54 -8.51
CA TYR A 254 -2.56 -23.43 -7.12
C TYR A 254 -4.06 -23.66 -7.02
N ASP A 255 -4.42 -24.72 -6.33
CA ASP A 255 -5.78 -25.06 -5.93
C ASP A 255 -5.83 -24.99 -4.40
N PRO A 256 -6.23 -23.83 -3.82
CA PRO A 256 -6.24 -23.70 -2.37
C PRO A 256 -7.29 -24.64 -1.76
N PRO A 257 -6.95 -25.44 -0.73
CA PRO A 257 -7.93 -26.29 -0.08
C PRO A 257 -9.01 -25.42 0.58
N ILE A 258 -10.25 -25.90 0.54
CA ILE A 258 -11.31 -25.35 1.38
C ILE A 258 -10.92 -25.63 2.83
N HIS A 259 -10.54 -24.61 3.60
CA HIS A 259 -10.05 -24.81 4.97
C HIS A 259 -11.07 -24.38 6.02
N TRP A 260 -11.04 -25.07 7.15
CA TRP A 260 -11.66 -24.63 8.39
C TRP A 260 -10.62 -23.87 9.21
N ASN A 261 -10.99 -22.69 9.68
CA ASN A 261 -10.19 -21.92 10.64
C ASN A 261 -10.90 -21.96 12.00
N GLU A 262 -10.24 -22.53 12.99
CA GLU A 262 -10.78 -22.74 14.33
C GLU A 262 -10.98 -21.46 15.15
N LEU A 263 -10.34 -20.34 14.76
CA LEU A 263 -10.26 -19.12 15.56
C LEU A 263 -11.60 -18.65 16.12
N TYR A 264 -12.65 -18.66 15.28
CA TYR A 264 -13.94 -18.09 15.64
C TYR A 264 -14.80 -19.03 16.48
N ASP A 265 -14.54 -20.34 16.44
CA ASP A 265 -15.22 -21.35 17.26
C ASP A 265 -14.45 -21.65 18.56
N ASN A 266 -13.17 -21.31 18.62
CA ASN A 266 -12.34 -21.48 19.80
C ASN A 266 -12.58 -20.38 20.85
N PRO A 267 -12.96 -20.74 22.10
CA PRO A 267 -13.16 -19.78 23.17
C PRO A 267 -11.94 -18.90 23.46
N LEU A 268 -10.71 -19.37 23.21
CA LEU A 268 -9.46 -18.65 23.44
C LEU A 268 -9.49 -17.24 22.85
N TRP A 269 -10.02 -17.10 21.63
CA TRP A 269 -10.10 -15.81 20.93
C TRP A 269 -10.98 -14.79 21.66
N TRP A 270 -12.10 -15.24 22.21
CA TRP A 270 -13.13 -14.38 22.79
C TRP A 270 -12.83 -13.96 24.22
N ILE A 271 -12.21 -14.86 25.00
CA ILE A 271 -11.92 -14.65 26.42
C ILE A 271 -10.56 -13.98 26.65
N GLY A 272 -9.65 -14.06 25.69
CA GLY A 272 -8.32 -13.46 25.71
C GLY A 272 -7.21 -14.50 25.79
N ASP A 273 -6.12 -14.22 25.10
CA ASP A 273 -4.97 -15.12 25.01
C ASP A 273 -4.09 -15.03 26.27
N SER A 274 -3.99 -16.14 27.01
CA SER A 274 -3.12 -16.29 28.17
C SER A 274 -2.65 -17.74 28.30
N ALA A 275 -1.54 -17.99 28.99
CA ALA A 275 -1.05 -19.36 29.22
C ALA A 275 -2.09 -20.26 29.91
N GLU A 276 -2.92 -19.70 30.80
CA GLU A 276 -4.00 -20.43 31.45
C GLU A 276 -5.12 -20.79 30.46
N ASN A 277 -5.60 -19.81 29.68
CA ASN A 277 -6.66 -20.03 28.71
C ASN A 277 -6.20 -20.98 27.60
N ARG A 278 -4.95 -20.87 27.16
CA ARG A 278 -4.32 -21.79 26.21
C ARG A 278 -4.36 -23.24 26.69
N ARG A 279 -4.00 -23.50 27.95
CA ARG A 279 -4.10 -24.84 28.56
C ARG A 279 -5.54 -25.35 28.65
N LYS A 280 -6.51 -24.45 28.79
CA LYS A 280 -7.91 -24.82 28.98
C LYS A 280 -8.71 -24.96 27.69
N TYR A 281 -8.42 -24.18 26.66
CA TYR A 281 -9.25 -24.05 25.46
C TYR A 281 -8.51 -24.35 24.16
N TYR A 282 -7.19 -24.59 24.22
CA TYR A 282 -6.37 -24.90 23.05
C TYR A 282 -5.49 -26.10 23.34
N THR A 283 -6.13 -27.27 23.33
CA THR A 283 -5.51 -28.57 23.59
C THR A 283 -5.60 -29.44 22.35
N ARG A 284 -4.86 -30.55 22.35
CA ARG A 284 -4.94 -31.54 21.28
C ARG A 284 -6.37 -31.99 21.02
N GLU A 285 -7.14 -32.27 22.06
CA GLU A 285 -8.51 -32.77 21.98
C GLU A 285 -9.43 -31.74 21.29
N HIS A 286 -9.35 -30.46 21.68
CA HIS A 286 -10.13 -29.41 21.02
C HIS A 286 -9.81 -29.32 19.53
N MET A 287 -8.53 -29.38 19.14
CA MET A 287 -8.17 -29.32 17.72
C MET A 287 -8.64 -30.55 16.94
N ILE A 288 -8.81 -31.70 17.60
CA ILE A 288 -9.41 -32.89 16.99
C ILE A 288 -10.91 -32.68 16.76
N GLU A 289 -11.61 -32.06 17.72
CA GLU A 289 -13.03 -31.70 17.56
C GLU A 289 -13.23 -30.70 16.40
N GLU A 290 -12.38 -29.68 16.31
CA GLU A 290 -12.38 -28.72 15.19
C GLU A 290 -12.13 -29.41 13.85
N ALA A 291 -11.20 -30.37 13.81
CA ALA A 291 -10.98 -31.18 12.62
C ALA A 291 -12.21 -32.02 12.26
N GLU A 292 -12.90 -32.62 13.24
CA GLU A 292 -14.10 -33.41 12.98
C GLU A 292 -15.23 -32.55 12.40
N LYS A 293 -15.45 -31.34 12.92
CA LYS A 293 -16.38 -30.35 12.36
C LYS A 293 -16.02 -29.98 10.92
N ALA A 294 -14.75 -29.66 10.68
CA ALA A 294 -14.24 -29.35 9.34
C ALA A 294 -14.56 -30.47 8.35
N ARG A 295 -14.40 -31.73 8.77
CA ARG A 295 -14.62 -32.90 7.91
C ARG A 295 -16.10 -33.07 7.59
N GLU A 296 -16.97 -32.90 8.59
CA GLU A 296 -18.42 -32.96 8.39
C GLU A 296 -18.92 -31.92 7.40
N LEU A 297 -18.26 -30.76 7.34
CA LEU A 297 -18.56 -29.68 6.40
C LEU A 297 -17.88 -29.82 5.03
N GLY A 298 -17.10 -30.89 4.83
CA GLY A 298 -16.41 -31.14 3.57
C GLY A 298 -15.20 -30.23 3.31
N CYS A 299 -14.60 -29.67 4.36
CA CYS A 299 -13.32 -28.99 4.24
C CYS A 299 -12.22 -30.00 3.85
N GLU A 300 -11.11 -29.48 3.35
CA GLU A 300 -9.91 -30.20 2.88
C GLU A 300 -8.64 -29.82 3.66
N ALA A 301 -8.71 -28.77 4.50
CA ALA A 301 -7.65 -28.43 5.44
C ALA A 301 -8.17 -27.93 6.80
N LEU A 302 -7.37 -28.13 7.85
CA LEU A 302 -7.52 -27.43 9.14
C LEU A 302 -6.39 -26.39 9.27
N TYR A 303 -6.79 -25.14 9.50
CA TYR A 303 -5.90 -24.01 9.66
C TYR A 303 -5.89 -23.54 11.12
N LEU A 304 -4.73 -23.60 11.76
CA LEU A 304 -4.55 -23.23 13.18
C LEU A 304 -4.20 -21.75 13.31
N ASP A 305 -5.02 -21.00 14.02
CA ASP A 305 -4.80 -19.59 14.33
C ASP A 305 -4.13 -19.44 15.73
N PRO A 306 -3.80 -18.23 16.23
CA PRO A 306 -2.99 -18.07 17.45
C PRO A 306 -3.45 -18.92 18.64
N GLY A 307 -2.50 -19.64 19.25
CA GLY A 307 -2.75 -20.55 20.37
C GLY A 307 -1.96 -21.86 20.31
N TRP A 308 -1.52 -22.25 19.10
CA TRP A 308 -0.71 -23.45 18.86
C TRP A 308 0.74 -23.34 19.37
N ASP A 309 1.24 -22.12 19.50
CA ASP A 309 2.58 -21.82 19.96
C ASP A 309 2.69 -21.80 21.50
N THR A 310 3.90 -21.76 22.06
CA THR A 310 4.10 -21.74 23.52
C THR A 310 3.63 -20.45 24.18
N ASN A 311 3.73 -19.33 23.47
CA ASN A 311 3.21 -18.01 23.83
C ASN A 311 2.90 -17.25 22.55
N MET A 312 2.02 -16.25 22.60
CA MET A 312 1.60 -15.50 21.41
C MET A 312 2.81 -14.91 20.65
N GLY A 313 3.01 -15.41 19.44
CA GLY A 313 4.06 -15.01 18.52
C GLY A 313 5.43 -15.59 18.81
N SER A 314 5.53 -16.59 19.70
CA SER A 314 6.79 -17.29 19.94
C SER A 314 7.24 -18.10 18.73
N SER A 315 6.31 -18.49 17.85
CA SER A 315 6.55 -19.38 16.70
C SER A 315 7.17 -20.73 17.09
N ILE A 316 7.05 -21.14 18.35
CA ILE A 316 7.54 -22.41 18.90
C ILE A 316 6.32 -23.28 19.18
N TRP A 317 6.24 -24.45 18.54
CA TRP A 317 5.16 -25.41 18.75
C TRP A 317 5.09 -25.89 20.20
N ASP A 318 3.88 -25.89 20.78
CA ASP A 318 3.65 -26.34 22.15
C ASP A 318 3.42 -27.86 22.22
N GLU A 319 4.51 -28.63 22.30
CA GLU A 319 4.43 -30.10 22.39
C GLU A 319 3.75 -30.60 23.66
N GLU A 320 3.77 -29.83 24.76
CA GLU A 320 3.14 -30.24 26.01
C GLU A 320 1.62 -30.31 25.88
N ARG A 321 1.01 -29.33 25.20
CA ARG A 321 -0.45 -29.28 24.99
C ARG A 321 -0.92 -30.06 23.77
N LEU A 322 -0.12 -30.08 22.70
CA LEU A 322 -0.55 -30.60 21.39
C LEU A 322 0.10 -31.94 21.02
N GLY A 323 1.11 -32.37 21.78
CA GLY A 323 1.99 -33.47 21.41
C GLY A 323 2.99 -33.07 20.31
N PRO A 324 3.86 -34.00 19.87
CA PRO A 324 4.86 -33.70 18.83
C PRO A 324 4.19 -33.27 17.52
N GLN A 325 4.61 -32.13 16.96
CA GLN A 325 3.99 -31.52 15.77
C GLN A 325 3.82 -32.50 14.61
N LYS A 326 4.87 -33.28 14.31
CA LYS A 326 4.83 -34.25 13.21
C LYS A 326 3.78 -35.33 13.42
N GLU A 327 3.58 -35.77 14.65
CA GLU A 327 2.59 -36.80 14.98
C GLU A 327 1.18 -36.20 15.02
N PHE A 328 1.04 -34.94 15.45
CA PHE A 328 -0.21 -34.20 15.36
C PHE A 328 -0.68 -34.05 13.90
N SER A 329 0.19 -33.57 12.99
CA SER A 329 -0.15 -33.46 11.56
C SER A 329 -0.47 -34.81 10.92
N LYS A 330 0.34 -35.85 11.19
CA LYS A 330 0.05 -37.22 10.69
C LYS A 330 -1.28 -37.74 11.20
N PHE A 331 -1.62 -37.47 12.45
CA PHE A 331 -2.89 -37.86 13.03
C PHE A 331 -4.06 -37.22 12.30
N LEU A 332 -3.99 -35.91 12.03
CA LEU A 332 -5.02 -35.21 11.26
C LEU A 332 -5.14 -35.78 9.84
N VAL A 333 -4.04 -36.00 9.13
CA VAL A 333 -4.08 -36.63 7.80
C VAL A 333 -4.75 -38.02 7.85
N ARG A 334 -4.40 -38.86 8.83
CA ARG A 334 -4.88 -40.25 8.91
C ARG A 334 -6.34 -40.39 9.34
N LYS A 335 -6.80 -39.57 10.30
CA LYS A 335 -8.14 -39.72 10.90
C LYS A 335 -9.22 -38.97 10.11
N VAL A 336 -8.83 -37.89 9.43
CA VAL A 336 -9.78 -36.92 8.88
C VAL A 336 -9.41 -36.39 7.48
N TRP A 337 -8.34 -36.89 6.84
CA TRP A 337 -7.91 -36.56 5.47
C TRP A 337 -7.56 -35.08 5.22
N PHE A 338 -6.98 -34.40 6.21
CA PHE A 338 -6.64 -32.97 6.11
C PHE A 338 -5.20 -32.66 5.76
N GLU A 339 -4.99 -31.64 4.93
CA GLU A 339 -3.77 -30.83 4.98
C GLU A 339 -3.80 -29.91 6.21
N THR A 340 -2.65 -29.68 6.85
CA THR A 340 -2.55 -28.82 8.05
C THR A 340 -1.79 -27.55 7.74
N GLY A 341 -2.41 -26.39 7.99
CA GLY A 341 -1.76 -25.07 7.93
C GLY A 341 -1.69 -24.44 9.32
N ILE A 342 -0.69 -23.58 9.55
CA ILE A 342 -0.53 -22.83 10.80
C ILE A 342 -0.26 -21.35 10.50
N THR A 343 -0.75 -20.48 11.38
CA THR A 343 -0.52 -19.04 11.29
C THR A 343 0.71 -18.64 12.06
N TYR A 344 1.62 -17.88 11.44
CA TYR A 344 2.72 -17.24 12.14
C TYR A 344 2.37 -15.76 12.39
N SER A 345 2.36 -15.35 13.65
CA SER A 345 2.37 -13.94 14.02
C SER A 345 3.74 -13.61 14.61
N SER A 346 4.62 -12.95 13.88
CA SER A 346 5.79 -12.32 14.51
C SER A 346 5.29 -11.07 15.24
N CYS A 347 5.33 -11.11 16.58
CA CYS A 347 5.05 -9.94 17.41
C CYS A 347 6.12 -8.86 17.24
#